data_AF-C3ZXI2-F1
#
_entry.id   AF-C3ZXI2-F1
#
_cell.length_a   1.000
_cell.length_b   1.000
_cell.length_c   1.000
_cell.angle_alpha   90.00
_cell.angle_beta   90.00
_cell.angle_gamma   90.00
#
_symmetry.space_group_name_H-M   'P 1'
#
loop_
_entity.id
_entity.type
_entity.pdbx_description
1 polymer ?
#
loop_
_entity_poly.entity_id
_entity_poly.type
_entity_poly.pdbx_seq_one_letter_code
_entity_poly.pdbx_strand_id
1 'polypeptide(L)'
;LWLVMEFCPLGSMNNFLLKNGSSYNTRFMRQIADAFSFLHGRGIVHRDLKPDNVVVSGTAQDPIAKVADFGLAKVCAHAFDDIYSQYYLHSPKAFYWYAAPEVWDRRYTEKCDIYSMGAMFAAMLDRTTVT
;
A
#
# COMPACT_ATOMS: atom_id res chain seq x y z
N LEU A 1 6.02 0.51 24.04
CA LEU A 1 5.52 1.61 23.21
C LEU A 1 4.04 1.34 22.94
N TRP A 2 3.16 2.32 23.09
CA TRP A 2 1.74 2.20 22.75
C TRP A 2 1.43 3.18 21.63
N LEU A 3 0.78 2.72 20.56
CA LEU A 3 0.28 3.55 19.47
C LEU A 3 -1.25 3.56 19.54
N VAL A 4 -1.84 4.73 19.79
CA VAL A 4 -3.30 4.91 19.80
C VAL A 4 -3.71 5.39 18.41
N MET A 5 -4.58 4.63 17.74
CA MET A 5 -4.98 4.87 16.35
C MET A 5 -6.50 4.72 16.20
N GLU A 6 -7.04 5.23 15.09
CA GLU A 6 -8.44 5.03 14.71
C GLU A 6 -8.76 3.53 14.54
N PHE A 7 -9.89 3.09 15.08
CA PHE A 7 -10.38 1.73 14.88
C PHE A 7 -11.13 1.61 13.55
N CYS A 8 -10.73 0.65 12.71
CA CYS A 8 -11.35 0.34 11.42
C CYS A 8 -12.21 -0.93 11.53
N PRO A 9 -13.54 -0.84 11.70
CA PRO A 9 -14.38 -1.97 12.09
C PRO A 9 -14.57 -3.03 10.99
N LEU A 10 -14.27 -2.72 9.74
CA LEU A 10 -14.52 -3.61 8.60
C LEU A 10 -13.30 -4.47 8.23
N GLY A 11 -12.23 -4.40 9.02
CA GLY A 11 -11.03 -5.22 8.86
C GLY A 11 -10.15 -4.78 7.69
N SER A 12 -9.35 -5.71 7.15
CA SER A 12 -8.52 -5.44 5.97
C SER A 12 -9.35 -5.40 4.69
N MET A 13 -8.84 -4.69 3.69
CA MET A 13 -9.40 -4.65 2.35
C MET A 13 -9.51 -6.04 1.75
N ASN A 14 -8.49 -6.88 1.97
CA ASN A 14 -8.47 -8.29 1.55
C ASN A 14 -9.74 -9.03 2.03
N ASN A 15 -9.99 -8.99 3.35
CA ASN A 15 -11.14 -9.64 3.97
C ASN A 15 -12.47 -9.04 3.52
N PHE A 16 -12.51 -7.71 3.33
CA PHE A 16 -13.72 -7.02 2.90
C PHE A 16 -14.12 -7.42 1.47
N LEU A 17 -13.19 -7.42 0.52
CA LEU A 17 -13.45 -7.70 -0.88
C LEU A 17 -13.80 -9.18 -1.12
N LEU A 18 -13.20 -10.10 -0.37
CA LEU A 18 -13.55 -11.53 -0.40
C LEU A 18 -15.02 -11.76 0.01
N LYS A 19 -15.55 -10.98 0.97
CA LYS A 19 -16.93 -11.09 1.43
C LYS A 19 -17.95 -10.34 0.55
N ASN A 20 -17.58 -9.19 0.01
CA ASN A 20 -18.53 -8.25 -0.59
C ASN A 20 -18.46 -8.17 -2.13
N GLY A 21 -17.47 -8.82 -2.77
CA GLY A 21 -17.35 -8.82 -4.22
C GLY A 21 -16.49 -7.67 -4.79
N SER A 22 -16.34 -7.66 -6.11
CA SER A 22 -15.42 -6.78 -6.85
C SER A 22 -16.00 -5.41 -7.21
N SER A 23 -17.26 -5.15 -6.87
CA SER A 23 -17.92 -3.86 -7.14
C SER A 23 -17.19 -2.67 -6.47
N TYR A 24 -16.45 -2.94 -5.40
CA TYR A 24 -15.67 -1.93 -4.67
C TYR A 24 -14.26 -1.71 -5.23
N ASN A 25 -13.77 -2.55 -6.16
CA ASN A 25 -12.38 -2.54 -6.60
C ASN A 25 -11.95 -1.15 -7.10
N THR A 26 -12.67 -0.59 -8.08
CA THR A 26 -12.36 0.72 -8.66
C THR A 26 -12.46 1.84 -7.62
N ARG A 27 -13.45 1.76 -6.71
CA ARG A 27 -13.64 2.76 -5.65
C ARG A 27 -12.46 2.77 -4.68
N PHE A 28 -12.02 1.59 -4.23
CA PHE A 28 -10.90 1.46 -3.31
C PHE A 28 -9.58 1.86 -3.97
N MET A 29 -9.35 1.44 -5.23
CA MET A 29 -8.16 1.87 -5.97
C MET A 29 -8.07 3.38 -6.11
N ARG A 30 -9.19 4.07 -6.33
CA ARG A 30 -9.21 5.54 -6.36
C ARG A 30 -8.82 6.14 -5.00
N GLN A 31 -9.40 5.64 -3.90
CA GLN A 31 -9.07 6.12 -2.55
C GLN A 31 -7.59 5.87 -2.19
N ILE A 32 -7.05 4.73 -2.60
CA ILE A 32 -5.63 4.39 -2.40
C ILE A 32 -4.76 5.31 -3.25
N ALA A 33 -5.09 5.53 -4.53
CA ALA A 33 -4.35 6.45 -5.39
C ALA A 33 -4.36 7.89 -4.83
N ASP A 34 -5.49 8.36 -4.30
CA ASP A 34 -5.60 9.66 -3.63
C ASP A 34 -4.65 9.73 -2.40
N ALA A 35 -4.58 8.65 -1.60
CA ALA A 35 -3.67 8.57 -0.46
C ALA A 35 -2.19 8.58 -0.90
N PHE A 36 -1.82 7.82 -1.94
CA PHE A 36 -0.45 7.79 -2.45
C PHE A 36 -0.04 9.10 -3.11
N SER A 37 -0.96 9.77 -3.83
CA SER A 37 -0.72 11.12 -4.34
C SER A 37 -0.41 12.10 -3.20
N PHE A 38 -1.12 11.98 -2.06
CA PHE A 38 -0.85 12.80 -0.88
C PHE A 38 0.51 12.51 -0.24
N LEU A 39 0.91 11.23 -0.15
CA LEU A 39 2.19 10.80 0.42
C LEU A 39 3.37 11.21 -0.47
N HIS A 40 3.30 10.89 -1.76
CA HIS A 40 4.35 11.19 -2.74
C HIS A 40 4.56 12.70 -2.89
N GLY A 41 3.48 13.49 -2.85
CA GLY A 41 3.56 14.96 -2.81
C GLY A 41 4.25 15.55 -1.57
N ARG A 42 4.53 14.73 -0.55
CA ARG A 42 5.29 15.08 0.66
C ARG A 42 6.63 14.36 0.75
N GLY A 43 7.04 13.70 -0.32
CA GLY A 43 8.26 12.89 -0.34
C GLY A 43 8.17 11.65 0.55
N ILE A 44 6.99 11.15 0.87
CA ILE A 44 6.82 9.93 1.68
C ILE A 44 6.62 8.74 0.75
N VAL A 45 7.48 7.73 0.85
CA VAL A 45 7.36 6.46 0.12
C VAL A 45 6.93 5.37 1.10
N HIS A 46 5.86 4.64 0.80
CA HIS A 46 5.27 3.66 1.72
C HIS A 46 6.07 2.35 1.76
N ARG A 47 6.46 1.84 0.59
CA ARG A 47 7.27 0.65 0.34
C ARG A 47 6.61 -0.71 0.66
N ASP A 48 5.57 -0.77 1.48
CA ASP A 48 4.87 -2.03 1.80
C ASP A 48 3.38 -1.99 1.42
N LEU A 49 3.04 -1.48 0.25
CA LEU A 49 1.64 -1.49 -0.19
C LEU A 49 1.21 -2.90 -0.60
N LYS A 50 0.20 -3.42 0.10
CA LYS A 50 -0.45 -4.71 -0.17
C LYS A 50 -1.88 -4.71 0.40
N PRO A 51 -2.76 -5.65 -0.01
CA PRO A 51 -4.14 -5.72 0.48
C PRO A 51 -4.29 -5.74 2.01
N ASP A 52 -3.37 -6.37 2.73
CA ASP A 52 -3.39 -6.46 4.21
C ASP A 52 -3.06 -5.13 4.90
N ASN A 53 -2.29 -4.28 4.22
CA ASN A 53 -1.91 -2.95 4.70
C ASN A 53 -2.92 -1.86 4.26
N VAL A 54 -4.09 -2.28 3.80
CA VAL A 54 -5.24 -1.40 3.60
C VAL A 54 -6.35 -1.87 4.53
N VAL A 55 -6.82 -1.00 5.40
CA VAL A 55 -7.92 -1.27 6.32
C VAL A 55 -9.17 -0.52 5.88
N VAL A 56 -10.33 -1.02 6.28
CA VAL A 56 -11.63 -0.49 5.86
C VAL A 56 -12.38 0.07 7.07
N SER A 57 -12.72 1.35 7.00
CA SER A 57 -13.53 2.07 7.99
C SER A 57 -14.92 2.39 7.44
N GLY A 58 -15.74 3.07 8.25
CA GLY A 58 -17.10 3.46 7.86
C GLY A 58 -18.11 2.34 8.07
N THR A 59 -19.13 2.28 7.21
CA THR A 59 -20.20 1.27 7.27
C THR A 59 -20.09 0.31 6.08
N ALA A 60 -20.77 -0.83 6.14
CA ALA A 60 -20.77 -1.77 5.02
C ALA A 60 -21.39 -1.16 3.74
N GLN A 61 -22.31 -0.21 3.88
CA GLN A 61 -22.93 0.51 2.78
C GLN A 61 -22.05 1.64 2.24
N ASP A 62 -21.20 2.22 3.09
CA ASP A 62 -20.26 3.26 2.72
C ASP A 62 -18.83 3.00 3.24
N PRO A 63 -18.14 1.99 2.68
CA PRO A 63 -16.80 1.62 3.13
C PRO A 63 -15.74 2.59 2.63
N ILE A 64 -14.78 2.90 3.51
CA ILE A 64 -13.66 3.81 3.22
C ILE A 64 -12.35 3.04 3.39
N ALA A 65 -11.58 2.89 2.32
CA ALA A 65 -10.24 2.32 2.36
C ALA A 65 -9.24 3.33 2.95
N LYS A 66 -8.37 2.85 3.84
CA LYS A 66 -7.30 3.62 4.48
C LYS A 66 -6.00 2.83 4.39
N VAL A 67 -4.95 3.46 3.90
CA VAL A 67 -3.59 2.89 3.89
C VAL A 67 -3.07 2.88 5.33
N ALA A 68 -2.48 1.76 5.74
CA ALA A 68 -1.97 1.49 7.07
C ALA A 68 -0.58 0.86 7.00
N ASP A 69 0.06 0.73 8.17
CA ASP A 69 1.40 0.16 8.34
C ASP A 69 2.53 0.92 7.62
N PHE A 70 2.92 2.04 8.23
CA PHE A 70 4.05 2.84 7.81
C PHE A 70 5.39 2.36 8.42
N GLY A 71 5.46 1.12 8.93
CA GLY A 71 6.67 0.58 9.57
C GLY A 71 7.87 0.53 8.62
N LEU A 72 7.62 0.41 7.32
CA LEU A 72 8.63 0.48 6.26
C LEU A 72 8.61 1.82 5.52
N ALA A 73 7.79 2.81 5.87
CA ALA A 73 7.74 4.06 5.15
C ALA A 73 9.02 4.90 5.33
N LYS A 74 9.30 5.78 4.38
CA LYS A 74 10.46 6.69 4.44
C LYS A 74 10.13 8.06 3.88
N VAL A 75 10.69 9.09 4.51
CA VAL A 75 10.71 10.46 3.96
C VAL A 75 11.96 10.59 3.08
N CYS A 76 11.74 10.63 1.78
CA CYS A 76 12.72 11.01 0.77
C CYS A 76 12.60 12.53 0.61
N ALA A 77 13.53 13.29 1.17
CA ALA A 77 13.60 14.72 0.89
C ALA A 77 13.72 14.90 -0.63
N HIS A 78 13.11 15.95 -1.19
CA HIS A 78 13.25 16.36 -2.60
C HIS A 78 14.70 16.77 -2.97
N ALA A 79 15.71 16.27 -2.27
CA ALA A 79 17.10 16.43 -2.60
C ALA A 79 17.36 15.65 -3.90
N PHE A 80 17.39 16.40 -4.98
CA PHE A 80 17.85 16.01 -6.31
C PHE A 80 19.25 15.37 -6.32
N ASP A 81 19.96 15.29 -5.19
CA ASP A 81 21.33 14.78 -5.07
C ASP A 81 21.46 13.37 -4.46
N ASP A 82 20.44 12.80 -3.80
CA ASP A 82 20.56 11.53 -3.07
C ASP A 82 19.79 10.35 -3.70
N ILE A 83 19.83 10.28 -5.03
CA ILE A 83 19.38 9.13 -5.86
C ILE A 83 20.12 7.81 -5.46
N TYR A 84 21.15 7.88 -4.61
CA TYR A 84 22.03 6.79 -4.22
C TYR A 84 21.86 6.27 -2.79
N SER A 85 20.75 6.58 -2.14
CA SER A 85 20.48 6.05 -0.82
C SER A 85 20.19 4.54 -0.93
N GLN A 86 21.22 3.71 -0.71
CA GLN A 86 21.11 2.25 -0.70
C GLN A 86 20.19 1.83 0.45
N TYR A 87 18.93 1.55 0.13
CA TYR A 87 17.96 1.17 1.14
C TYR A 87 17.98 -0.34 1.34
N TYR A 88 18.42 -0.76 2.53
CA TYR A 88 18.30 -2.15 2.98
C TYR A 88 16.85 -2.40 3.40
N LEU A 89 16.07 -3.05 2.54
CA LEU A 89 14.90 -3.79 3.02
C LEU A 89 15.42 -5.08 3.65
N HIS A 90 15.47 -5.10 4.98
CA HIS A 90 15.46 -6.37 5.69
C HIS A 90 14.02 -6.89 5.62
N SER A 91 13.82 -8.18 5.32
CA SER A 91 12.60 -8.99 5.56
C SER A 91 11.89 -9.52 4.28
N PRO A 92 10.94 -10.48 4.42
CA PRO A 92 11.10 -11.89 4.05
C PRO A 92 10.33 -12.23 2.76
N LYS A 93 10.39 -13.50 2.32
CA LYS A 93 9.78 -14.03 1.07
C LYS A 93 8.34 -13.59 0.74
N ALA A 94 7.52 -13.24 1.73
CA ALA A 94 6.13 -12.82 1.54
C ALA A 94 5.98 -11.39 0.98
N PHE A 95 7.01 -10.55 1.08
CA PHE A 95 7.02 -9.17 0.56
C PHE A 95 7.07 -9.09 -0.97
N TYR A 96 7.49 -10.17 -1.64
CA TYR A 96 7.90 -10.11 -3.04
C TYR A 96 6.75 -10.00 -4.05
N TRP A 97 5.52 -10.41 -3.71
CA TRP A 97 4.43 -10.46 -4.70
C TRP A 97 3.99 -9.09 -5.19
N TYR A 98 4.12 -8.06 -4.34
CA TYR A 98 3.73 -6.68 -4.66
C TYR A 98 4.93 -5.75 -4.83
N ALA A 99 6.16 -6.23 -4.64
CA ALA A 99 7.35 -5.40 -4.73
C ALA A 99 7.80 -5.17 -6.18
N ALA A 100 8.21 -3.94 -6.49
CA ALA A 100 8.72 -3.58 -7.80
C ALA A 100 10.12 -4.18 -8.07
N PRO A 101 10.45 -4.59 -9.32
CA PRO A 101 11.73 -5.23 -9.67
C PRO A 101 12.98 -4.40 -9.32
N GLU A 102 12.89 -3.08 -9.36
CA GLU A 102 13.99 -2.17 -9.00
C GLU A 102 14.29 -2.12 -7.49
N VAL A 103 13.37 -2.62 -6.64
CA VAL A 103 13.55 -2.67 -5.19
C VAL A 103 14.76 -3.54 -4.81
N TRP A 104 15.06 -4.57 -5.62
CA TRP A 104 16.21 -5.44 -5.45
C TRP A 104 17.55 -4.74 -5.74
N ASP A 105 17.54 -3.78 -6.67
CA ASP A 105 18.72 -2.98 -7.02
C ASP A 105 18.97 -1.85 -6.01
N ARG A 106 18.10 -1.72 -5.00
CA ARG A 106 18.19 -0.76 -3.88
C ARG A 106 18.26 0.71 -4.31
N ARG A 107 17.95 0.97 -5.57
CA ARG A 107 17.85 2.28 -6.21
C ARG A 107 16.46 2.38 -6.79
N TYR A 108 15.56 2.92 -6.01
CA TYR A 108 14.16 3.07 -6.40
C TYR A 108 13.61 4.38 -5.86
N THR A 109 12.57 4.85 -6.52
CA THR A 109 11.86 6.09 -6.19
C THR A 109 10.48 5.76 -5.65
N GLU A 110 9.63 6.78 -5.45
CA GLU A 110 8.22 6.60 -5.12
C GLU A 110 7.45 5.73 -6.13
N LYS A 111 8.03 5.51 -7.32
CA LYS A 111 7.47 4.64 -8.36
C LYS A 111 7.39 3.17 -7.95
N CYS A 112 8.14 2.71 -6.93
CA CYS A 112 7.95 1.36 -6.40
C CYS A 112 6.53 1.15 -5.85
N ASP A 113 5.94 2.19 -5.22
CA ASP A 113 4.57 2.12 -4.70
C ASP A 113 3.53 2.07 -5.83
N ILE A 114 3.82 2.69 -6.98
CA ILE A 114 2.96 2.65 -8.17
C ILE A 114 2.92 1.23 -8.75
N TYR A 115 4.07 0.54 -8.79
CA TYR A 115 4.12 -0.87 -9.16
C TYR A 115 3.29 -1.71 -8.18
N SER A 116 3.50 -1.55 -6.87
CA SER A 116 2.74 -2.28 -5.85
C SER A 116 1.23 -2.07 -5.98
N MET A 117 0.81 -0.84 -6.27
CA MET A 117 -0.58 -0.50 -6.55
C MET A 117 -1.13 -1.25 -7.78
N GLY A 118 -0.33 -1.36 -8.84
CA GLY A 118 -0.69 -2.15 -10.04
C GLY A 118 -0.81 -3.65 -9.75
N ALA A 119 0.18 -4.23 -9.06
CA ALA A 119 0.17 -5.64 -8.66
C ALA A 119 -1.03 -5.97 -7.75
N MET A 120 -1.33 -5.08 -6.80
CA MET A 120 -2.50 -5.20 -5.94
C MET A 120 -3.82 -5.12 -6.72
N PHE A 121 -3.93 -4.20 -7.68
CA PHE A 121 -5.13 -4.11 -8.50
C PHE A 121 -5.34 -5.36 -9.36
N ALA A 122 -4.27 -5.92 -9.93
CA ALA A 122 -4.32 -7.19 -10.64
C ALA A 122 -4.83 -8.32 -9.73
N ALA A 123 -4.29 -8.45 -8.51
CA ALA A 123 -4.74 -9.45 -7.54
C ALA A 123 -6.22 -9.27 -7.14
N MET A 124 -6.70 -8.03 -7.04
CA MET A 124 -8.12 -7.73 -6.78
C MET A 124 -9.04 -8.15 -7.93
N LEU A 125 -8.57 -8.06 -9.18
CA LEU A 125 -9.32 -8.47 -10.37
C LEU A 125 -9.35 -9.99 -10.52
N ASP A 126 -8.22 -10.64 -10.31
CA ASP A 126 -8.07 -12.10 -10.39
C ASP A 126 -8.72 -12.84 -9.22
N ARG A 127 -9.19 -12.12 -8.20
CA ARG A 127 -9.71 -12.67 -6.94
C ARG A 127 -8.69 -13.54 -6.20
N THR A 128 -7.41 -13.34 -6.50
CA THR A 128 -6.26 -14.00 -5.86
C THR A 128 -5.76 -13.23 -4.64
N THR A 129 -6.56 -12.29 -4.13
CA THR A 129 -6.47 -11.69 -2.79
C THR A 129 -6.07 -12.77 -1.77
N VAL A 130 -4.79 -12.74 -1.39
CA VAL A 130 -4.00 -13.90 -0.94
C VAL A 130 -4.54 -14.40 0.41
N THR A 131 -4.73 -15.71 0.52
CA THR A 131 -4.96 -16.47 1.77
C THR A 131 -3.76 -16.41 2.71
#